data_AF-A0A952VST0-F1
#
_entry.id   AF-A0A952VST0-F1
#
_cell.length_a   1.000
_cell.length_b   1.000
_cell.length_c   1.000
_cell.angle_alpha   90.00
_cell.angle_beta   90.00
_cell.angle_gamma   90.00
#
_symmetry.space_group_name_H-M   'P 1'
#
loop_
_entity.id
_entity.type
_entity.pdbx_description
1 polymer ?
#
loop_
_entity_poly.entity_id
_entity_poly.type
_entity_poly.pdbx_seq_one_letter_code
_entity_poly.pdbx_strand_id
1 'polypeptide(L)'
;MSGKSKATLLLTLVIGAMALVGAAIPLTDHPTFCAGCHTIAPAYESWTKSSHKEVTCVACHVRPGLEGWLSDKVWAGVRDAAIYVFGTPTDAHNLKAKVDSGVCLSCHRHILRVSETAPRDLPSPVKEVGLVMNHRRHMEAFRVRGQEEGCTTCHSGVVHDEPIKGYPIVIPRGHVSADSRSWHPNHPDGSYLRARALNDCFRCHDGKAQYRGKTLDRKCETCHIPEKISGSLLFN
;
A
#
# COMPACT_ATOMS: atom_id res chain seq x y z
N MET A 1 -47.43 27.01 -21.63
CA MET A 1 -46.84 25.85 -22.34
C MET A 1 -45.30 25.82 -22.36
N SER A 2 -44.58 26.92 -22.07
CA SER A 2 -43.10 27.00 -22.10
C SER A 2 -42.35 26.26 -20.97
N GLY A 3 -42.95 26.11 -19.78
CA GLY A 3 -42.28 25.47 -18.63
C GLY A 3 -42.07 23.96 -18.78
N LYS A 4 -43.00 23.27 -19.47
CA LYS A 4 -42.90 21.81 -19.69
C LYS A 4 -41.78 21.47 -20.67
N SER A 5 -41.57 22.26 -21.73
CA SER A 5 -40.48 22.00 -22.70
C SER A 5 -39.10 22.28 -22.10
N LYS A 6 -38.95 23.32 -21.28
CA LYS A 6 -37.71 23.60 -20.53
C LYS A 6 -37.38 22.52 -19.52
N ALA A 7 -38.38 22.01 -18.79
CA ALA A 7 -38.22 20.92 -17.85
C ALA A 7 -37.83 19.60 -18.55
N THR A 8 -38.46 19.27 -19.68
CA THR A 8 -38.09 18.11 -20.49
C THR A 8 -36.66 18.24 -21.03
N LEU A 9 -36.26 19.41 -21.54
CA LEU A 9 -34.91 19.65 -22.05
C LEU A 9 -33.83 19.51 -20.96
N LEU A 10 -34.08 20.09 -19.79
CA LEU A 10 -33.19 19.93 -18.62
C LEU A 10 -33.07 18.48 -18.19
N LEU A 11 -34.19 17.76 -18.12
CA LEU A 11 -34.18 16.35 -17.75
C LEU A 11 -33.40 15.49 -18.75
N THR A 12 -33.58 15.73 -20.06
CA THR A 12 -32.81 15.02 -21.09
C THR A 12 -31.32 15.32 -21.02
N LEU A 13 -30.93 16.56 -20.71
CA LEU A 13 -29.52 16.93 -20.52
C LEU A 13 -28.90 16.24 -19.31
N VAL A 14 -29.62 16.19 -18.19
CA VAL A 14 -29.17 15.50 -16.98
C VAL A 14 -29.02 14.00 -17.23
N ILE A 15 -30.00 13.36 -17.86
CA ILE A 15 -29.93 11.93 -18.20
C ILE A 15 -28.76 11.67 -19.15
N GLY A 16 -28.58 12.50 -20.19
CA GLY A 16 -27.46 12.40 -21.10
C GLY A 16 -26.11 12.55 -20.41
N ALA A 17 -25.97 13.52 -19.49
CA ALA A 17 -24.76 13.72 -18.71
C ALA A 17 -24.48 12.52 -17.79
N MET A 18 -25.49 11.99 -17.10
CA MET A 18 -25.32 10.80 -16.25
C MET A 18 -24.95 9.55 -17.07
N ALA A 19 -25.52 9.38 -18.27
CA ALA A 19 -25.18 8.29 -19.17
C ALA A 19 -23.72 8.39 -19.64
N LEU A 20 -23.25 9.59 -19.99
CA LEU A 20 -21.86 9.83 -20.36
C LEU A 20 -20.89 9.55 -19.21
N VAL A 21 -21.21 10.02 -18.00
CA VAL A 21 -20.40 9.72 -16.80
C VAL A 21 -20.35 8.22 -16.54
N GLY A 22 -21.50 7.54 -16.61
CA GLY A 22 -21.59 6.09 -16.46
C GLY A 22 -20.72 5.31 -17.46
N ALA A 23 -20.68 5.76 -18.72
CA ALA A 23 -19.81 5.17 -19.74
C ALA A 23 -18.32 5.47 -19.53
N ALA A 24 -17.99 6.63 -18.95
CA ALA A 24 -16.61 7.03 -18.69
C ALA A 24 -15.97 6.29 -17.49
N ILE A 25 -16.77 5.85 -16.51
CA ILE A 25 -16.25 5.19 -15.30
C ILE A 25 -15.43 3.93 -15.63
N PRO A 26 -15.96 2.91 -16.35
CA PRO A 26 -15.19 1.71 -16.67
C PRO A 26 -13.92 2.00 -17.48
N LEU A 27 -13.95 3.01 -18.35
CA LEU A 27 -12.80 3.42 -19.14
C LEU A 27 -11.71 4.00 -18.25
N THR A 28 -12.07 4.91 -17.34
CA THR A 28 -11.11 5.57 -16.44
C THR A 28 -10.68 4.69 -15.27
N ASP A 29 -11.38 3.59 -15.00
CA ASP A 29 -11.03 2.59 -13.99
C ASP A 29 -10.03 1.54 -14.52
N HIS A 30 -9.92 1.42 -15.84
CA HIS A 30 -9.04 0.45 -16.47
C HIS A 30 -7.55 0.84 -16.30
N PRO A 31 -6.65 -0.08 -15.92
CA PRO A 31 -5.23 0.23 -15.70
C PRO A 31 -4.53 0.92 -16.88
N THR A 32 -4.92 0.61 -18.12
CA THR A 32 -4.33 1.24 -19.32
C THR A 32 -4.68 2.73 -19.46
N PHE A 33 -5.78 3.20 -18.88
CA PHE A 33 -6.08 4.63 -18.82
C PHE A 33 -5.03 5.34 -17.96
N CYS A 34 -4.73 4.78 -16.78
CA CYS A 34 -3.71 5.30 -15.89
C CYS A 34 -2.31 5.25 -16.54
N ALA A 35 -2.01 4.18 -17.28
CA ALA A 35 -0.75 4.03 -18.02
C ALA A 35 -0.51 5.11 -19.09
N GLY A 36 -1.56 5.81 -19.54
CA GLY A 36 -1.45 6.92 -20.49
C GLY A 36 -0.75 8.16 -19.92
N CYS A 37 -0.61 8.26 -18.59
CA CYS A 37 0.13 9.34 -17.95
C CYS A 37 1.60 8.93 -17.75
N HIS A 38 2.57 9.71 -18.27
CA HIS A 38 3.99 9.37 -18.14
C HIS A 38 4.46 9.21 -16.68
N THR A 39 3.83 9.93 -15.74
CA THR A 39 4.17 9.89 -14.32
C THR A 39 3.74 8.58 -13.66
N ILE A 40 2.72 7.94 -14.22
CA ILE A 40 2.12 6.71 -13.72
C ILE A 40 2.60 5.48 -14.50
N ALA A 41 3.15 5.66 -15.71
CA ALA A 41 3.66 4.57 -16.53
C ALA A 41 4.62 3.60 -15.78
N PRO A 42 5.59 4.07 -14.95
CA PRO A 42 6.44 3.16 -14.17
C PRO A 42 5.66 2.35 -13.11
N ALA A 43 4.62 2.95 -12.52
CA ALA A 43 3.75 2.27 -11.56
C ALA A 43 2.88 1.21 -12.26
N TYR A 44 2.46 1.44 -13.50
CA TYR A 44 1.78 0.45 -14.32
C TYR A 44 2.73 -0.72 -14.68
N GLU A 45 3.95 -0.45 -15.10
CA GLU A 45 4.93 -1.49 -15.45
C GLU A 45 5.23 -2.42 -14.26
N SER A 46 5.44 -1.87 -13.07
CA SER A 46 5.61 -2.65 -11.84
C SER A 46 4.34 -3.45 -11.49
N TRP A 47 3.16 -2.86 -11.64
CA TRP A 47 1.88 -3.55 -11.45
C TRP A 47 1.74 -4.79 -12.34
N THR A 48 2.08 -4.72 -13.63
CA THR A 48 1.97 -5.87 -14.55
C THR A 48 2.79 -7.09 -14.13
N LYS A 49 3.86 -6.87 -13.35
CA LYS A 49 4.77 -7.90 -12.85
C LYS A 49 4.45 -8.35 -11.42
N SER A 50 3.51 -7.66 -10.75
CA SER A 50 3.19 -7.88 -9.35
C SER A 50 2.24 -9.06 -9.12
N SER A 51 2.07 -9.43 -7.84
CA SER A 51 1.04 -10.39 -7.41
C SER A 51 -0.39 -9.87 -7.59
N HIS A 52 -0.58 -8.59 -7.90
CA HIS A 52 -1.87 -7.92 -8.04
C HIS A 52 -2.16 -7.47 -9.48
N LYS A 53 -1.44 -8.01 -10.48
CA LYS A 53 -1.60 -7.65 -11.90
C LYS A 53 -2.99 -7.90 -12.50
N GLU A 54 -3.89 -8.57 -11.77
CA GLU A 54 -5.28 -8.80 -12.18
C GLU A 54 -6.28 -7.92 -11.40
N VAL A 55 -5.79 -7.09 -10.48
CA VAL A 55 -6.57 -6.15 -9.68
C VAL A 55 -6.39 -4.75 -10.26
N THR A 56 -7.49 -4.05 -10.57
CA THR A 56 -7.41 -2.71 -11.19
C THR A 56 -6.77 -1.69 -10.24
N CYS A 57 -6.18 -0.62 -10.81
CA CYS A 57 -5.55 0.45 -10.02
C CYS A 57 -6.54 1.06 -9.00
N VAL A 58 -7.78 1.29 -9.43
CA VAL A 58 -8.82 1.92 -8.61
C VAL A 58 -9.29 1.04 -7.45
N ALA A 59 -9.16 -0.28 -7.54
CA ALA A 59 -9.51 -1.18 -6.44
C ALA A 59 -8.62 -0.97 -5.20
N CYS A 60 -7.44 -0.36 -5.37
CA CYS A 60 -6.56 0.04 -4.28
C CYS A 60 -6.52 1.56 -4.08
N HIS A 61 -6.53 2.35 -5.16
CA HIS A 61 -6.31 3.81 -5.10
C HIS A 61 -7.58 4.64 -4.92
N VAL A 62 -8.76 4.02 -4.90
CA VAL A 62 -10.03 4.71 -4.60
C VAL A 62 -10.60 4.12 -3.32
N ARG A 63 -10.81 4.98 -2.30
CA ARG A 63 -11.38 4.55 -1.03
C ARG A 63 -12.82 4.03 -1.18
N PRO A 64 -13.21 3.04 -0.35
CA PRO A 64 -14.55 2.50 -0.39
C PRO A 64 -15.60 3.54 0.04
N GLY A 65 -16.81 3.37 -0.48
CA GLY A 65 -17.94 4.26 -0.18
C GLY A 65 -18.02 5.48 -1.11
N LEU A 66 -19.18 6.14 -1.10
CA LEU A 66 -19.46 7.26 -2.00
C LEU A 66 -18.54 8.46 -1.77
N GLU A 67 -18.26 8.78 -0.50
CA GLU A 67 -17.37 9.87 -0.13
C GLU A 67 -15.93 9.63 -0.62
N GLY A 68 -15.40 8.42 -0.39
CA GLY A 68 -14.08 8.01 -0.88
C GLY A 68 -13.98 8.02 -2.40
N TRP A 69 -15.04 7.55 -3.08
CA TRP A 69 -15.12 7.63 -4.54
C TRP A 69 -15.12 9.09 -5.02
N LEU A 70 -15.93 9.98 -4.45
CA LEU A 70 -15.96 11.38 -4.83
C LEU A 70 -14.61 12.07 -4.56
N SER A 71 -13.96 11.81 -3.43
CA SER A 71 -12.68 12.44 -3.11
C SER A 71 -11.55 11.94 -3.99
N ASP A 72 -11.43 10.62 -4.18
CA ASP A 72 -10.23 10.02 -4.78
C ASP A 72 -10.39 9.88 -6.29
N LYS A 73 -11.59 9.52 -6.77
CA LYS A 73 -11.85 9.36 -8.21
C LYS A 73 -12.15 10.69 -8.89
N VAL A 74 -13.04 11.49 -8.31
CA VAL A 74 -13.52 12.73 -8.96
C VAL A 74 -12.59 13.90 -8.63
N TRP A 75 -12.44 14.28 -7.36
CA TRP A 75 -11.67 15.47 -6.99
C TRP A 75 -10.17 15.30 -7.25
N ALA A 76 -9.55 14.24 -6.74
CA ALA A 76 -8.13 14.00 -6.97
C ALA A 76 -7.85 13.68 -8.46
N GLY A 77 -8.70 12.88 -9.12
CA GLY A 77 -8.56 12.59 -10.55
C GLY A 77 -8.62 13.84 -11.45
N VAL A 78 -9.56 14.76 -11.20
CA VAL A 78 -9.64 16.04 -11.94
C VAL A 78 -8.43 16.92 -11.65
N ARG A 79 -7.97 16.96 -10.39
CA ARG A 79 -6.76 17.70 -10.01
C ARG A 79 -5.52 17.16 -10.72
N ASP A 80 -5.35 15.85 -10.74
CA ASP A 80 -4.20 15.20 -11.38
C ASP A 80 -4.22 15.41 -12.90
N ALA A 81 -5.39 15.31 -13.54
CA ALA A 81 -5.55 15.64 -14.95
C ALA A 81 -5.23 17.11 -15.25
N ALA A 82 -5.65 18.04 -14.39
CA ALA A 82 -5.34 19.46 -14.56
C ALA A 82 -3.83 19.73 -14.41
N ILE A 83 -3.16 19.10 -13.44
CA ILE A 83 -1.70 19.18 -13.27
C ILE A 83 -0.99 18.59 -14.48
N TYR A 84 -1.49 17.48 -15.03
CA TYR A 84 -0.92 16.84 -16.20
C TYR A 84 -1.01 17.72 -17.46
N VAL A 85 -2.14 18.39 -17.67
CA VAL A 85 -2.36 19.22 -18.87
C VAL A 85 -1.75 20.61 -18.76
N PHE A 86 -1.87 21.26 -17.60
CA PHE A 86 -1.55 22.68 -17.44
C PHE A 86 -0.37 22.95 -16.49
N GLY A 87 0.09 21.95 -15.76
CA GLY A 87 1.09 22.11 -14.71
C GLY A 87 2.39 21.36 -14.97
N THR A 88 3.15 21.19 -13.89
CA THR A 88 4.36 20.34 -13.87
C THR A 88 4.07 19.12 -12.99
N PRO A 89 3.95 17.92 -13.57
CA PRO A 89 3.63 16.73 -12.81
C PRO A 89 4.70 16.32 -11.79
N THR A 90 4.22 15.65 -10.73
CA THR A 90 4.93 14.66 -9.92
C THR A 90 6.07 13.89 -10.59
N ASP A 91 7.36 14.04 -10.28
CA ASP A 91 8.33 13.02 -10.69
C ASP A 91 7.89 11.64 -10.16
N ALA A 92 7.97 10.60 -11.00
CA ALA A 92 7.43 9.27 -10.69
C ALA A 92 8.02 8.67 -9.40
N HIS A 93 9.31 8.92 -9.12
CA HIS A 93 10.00 8.42 -7.92
C HIS A 93 9.67 9.22 -6.66
N ASN A 94 8.92 10.31 -6.81
CA ASN A 94 8.52 11.20 -5.73
C ASN A 94 6.99 11.22 -5.50
N LEU A 95 6.25 10.35 -6.18
CA LEU A 95 4.81 10.20 -5.98
C LEU A 95 4.50 9.69 -4.57
N LYS A 96 3.58 10.38 -3.90
CA LYS A 96 3.10 10.04 -2.56
C LYS A 96 1.66 9.55 -2.63
N ALA A 97 1.49 8.25 -2.86
CA ALA A 97 0.18 7.62 -2.78
C ALA A 97 -0.11 7.13 -1.36
N LYS A 98 -1.28 7.48 -0.83
CA LYS A 98 -1.85 6.91 0.39
C LYS A 98 -2.93 5.91 -0.02
N VAL A 99 -2.82 4.69 0.47
CA VAL A 99 -3.79 3.61 0.23
C VAL A 99 -4.46 3.28 1.55
N ASP A 100 -5.78 3.38 1.59
CA ASP A 100 -6.57 3.12 2.78
C ASP A 100 -6.56 1.64 3.14
N SER A 101 -6.38 1.31 4.42
CA SER A 101 -6.30 -0.09 4.83
C SER A 101 -7.60 -0.87 4.64
N GLY A 102 -8.74 -0.17 4.56
CA GLY A 102 -10.04 -0.75 4.26
C GLY A 102 -10.10 -1.43 2.89
N VAL A 103 -9.38 -0.94 1.88
CA VAL A 103 -9.33 -1.59 0.56
C VAL A 103 -8.62 -2.95 0.65
N CYS A 104 -7.53 -3.02 1.42
CA CYS A 104 -6.80 -4.26 1.66
C CYS A 104 -7.68 -5.27 2.41
N LEU A 105 -8.41 -4.80 3.43
CA LEU A 105 -9.27 -5.63 4.27
C LEU A 105 -10.54 -6.12 3.55
N SER A 106 -10.95 -5.46 2.46
CA SER A 106 -12.09 -5.92 1.65
C SER A 106 -11.83 -7.30 1.03
N CYS A 107 -10.58 -7.58 0.64
CA CYS A 107 -10.14 -8.87 0.11
C CYS A 107 -9.43 -9.73 1.19
N HIS A 108 -8.53 -9.14 1.98
CA HIS A 108 -7.71 -9.83 3.00
C HIS A 108 -8.36 -9.86 4.40
N ARG A 109 -9.66 -10.15 4.47
CA ARG A 109 -10.49 -10.06 5.69
C ARG A 109 -10.00 -10.85 6.91
N HIS A 110 -9.16 -11.87 6.71
CA HIS A 110 -8.65 -12.73 7.78
C HIS A 110 -7.26 -12.35 8.29
N ILE A 111 -6.58 -11.38 7.65
CA ILE A 111 -5.19 -11.04 8.00
C ILE A 111 -5.06 -10.57 9.46
N LEU A 112 -6.08 -9.90 10.00
CA LEU A 112 -6.12 -9.45 11.41
C LEU A 112 -6.21 -10.60 12.44
N ARG A 113 -6.30 -11.85 11.99
CA ARG A 113 -6.22 -13.05 12.84
C ARG A 113 -4.82 -13.66 12.84
N VAL A 114 -3.95 -13.23 11.92
CA VAL A 114 -2.57 -13.70 11.83
C VAL A 114 -1.73 -12.98 12.88
N SER A 115 -1.25 -13.76 13.84
CA SER A 115 -0.38 -13.30 14.93
C SER A 115 1.09 -13.63 14.73
N GLU A 116 1.35 -14.63 13.89
CA GLU A 116 2.68 -15.17 13.59
C GLU A 116 2.73 -15.51 12.11
N THR A 117 3.87 -15.26 11.48
CA THR A 117 4.09 -15.60 10.08
C THR A 117 4.39 -17.10 9.97
N ALA A 118 3.73 -17.78 9.03
CA ALA A 118 3.93 -19.21 8.85
C ALA A 118 5.38 -19.50 8.42
N PRO A 119 6.02 -20.57 8.90
CA PRO A 119 7.42 -20.89 8.57
C PRO A 119 7.71 -21.02 7.07
N ARG A 120 6.73 -21.48 6.28
CA ARG A 120 6.84 -21.57 4.81
C ARG A 120 6.98 -20.20 4.12
N ASP A 121 6.51 -19.14 4.77
CA ASP A 121 6.50 -17.77 4.27
C ASP A 121 7.69 -16.98 4.85
N LEU A 122 8.61 -17.65 5.56
CA LEU A 122 9.79 -17.07 6.17
C LEU A 122 11.08 -17.64 5.54
N PRO A 123 12.10 -16.81 5.31
CA PRO A 123 13.43 -17.27 4.93
C PRO A 123 14.23 -17.83 6.11
N SER A 124 15.25 -18.63 5.84
CA SER A 124 16.32 -18.85 6.83
C SER A 124 17.18 -17.59 7.02
N PRO A 125 17.66 -17.29 8.24
CA PRO A 125 17.46 -18.06 9.47
C PRO A 125 16.15 -17.72 10.20
N VAL A 126 15.40 -16.70 9.77
CA VAL A 126 14.19 -16.22 10.47
C VAL A 126 13.14 -17.34 10.67
N LYS A 127 13.00 -18.26 9.72
CA LYS A 127 12.07 -19.39 9.82
C LYS A 127 12.40 -20.33 10.99
N GLU A 128 13.66 -20.39 11.40
CA GLU A 128 14.15 -21.24 12.50
C GLU A 128 13.74 -20.65 13.86
N VAL A 129 13.75 -19.31 13.97
CA VAL A 129 13.37 -18.59 15.20
C VAL A 129 11.91 -18.07 15.18
N GLY A 130 11.22 -18.19 14.05
CA GLY A 130 9.85 -17.69 13.83
C GLY A 130 9.76 -16.17 13.76
N LEU A 131 8.59 -15.64 13.38
CA LEU A 131 8.32 -14.19 13.38
C LEU A 131 6.91 -13.92 13.92
N VAL A 132 6.83 -13.22 15.03
CA VAL A 132 5.61 -12.75 15.67
C VAL A 132 5.21 -11.42 15.01
N MET A 133 4.22 -11.48 14.11
CA MET A 133 3.67 -10.32 13.43
C MET A 133 2.16 -10.25 13.68
N ASN A 134 1.78 -9.69 14.84
CA ASN A 134 0.39 -9.53 15.21
C ASN A 134 -0.25 -8.32 14.54
N HIS A 135 -0.90 -8.57 13.39
CA HIS A 135 -1.53 -7.53 12.59
C HIS A 135 -2.56 -6.72 13.37
N ARG A 136 -3.38 -7.37 14.21
CA ARG A 136 -4.38 -6.67 15.02
C ARG A 136 -3.74 -5.68 16.01
N ARG A 137 -2.67 -6.10 16.69
CA ARG A 137 -1.94 -5.22 17.62
C ARG A 137 -1.28 -4.04 16.89
N HIS A 138 -0.70 -4.28 15.72
CA HIS A 138 -0.12 -3.20 14.91
C HIS A 138 -1.18 -2.21 14.42
N MET A 139 -2.29 -2.69 13.86
CA MET A 139 -3.38 -1.81 13.41
C MET A 139 -3.98 -0.99 14.56
N GLU A 140 -4.12 -1.58 15.74
CA GLU A 140 -4.54 -0.83 16.93
C GLU A 140 -3.49 0.19 17.38
N ALA A 141 -2.21 -0.16 17.37
CA ALA A 141 -1.12 0.76 17.69
C ALA A 141 -1.08 1.95 16.72
N PHE A 142 -1.25 1.71 15.43
CA PHE A 142 -1.36 2.75 14.40
C PHE A 142 -2.54 3.68 14.65
N ARG A 143 -3.71 3.11 14.98
CA ARG A 143 -4.90 3.89 15.32
C ARG A 143 -4.67 4.79 16.53
N VAL A 144 -4.03 4.29 17.59
CA VAL A 144 -3.72 5.05 18.80
C VAL A 144 -2.67 6.14 18.54
N ARG A 145 -1.66 5.86 17.70
CA ARG A 145 -0.64 6.84 17.30
C ARG A 145 -1.22 7.97 16.45
N GLY A 146 -2.26 7.71 15.67
CA GLY A 146 -2.95 8.71 14.87
C GLY A 146 -2.11 9.30 13.73
N GLN A 147 -1.03 8.63 13.33
CA GLN A 147 -0.10 9.10 12.28
C GLN A 147 -0.48 8.63 10.88
N GLU A 148 -1.77 8.35 10.66
CA GLU A 148 -2.31 7.87 9.38
C GLU A 148 -1.65 6.58 8.84
N GLU A 149 -1.16 5.75 9.75
CA GLU A 149 -0.49 4.48 9.46
C GLU A 149 -1.50 3.36 9.16
N GLY A 150 -1.07 2.34 8.42
CA GLY A 150 -1.90 1.19 8.07
C GLY A 150 -1.13 0.07 7.37
N CYS A 151 -1.80 -0.71 6.52
CA CYS A 151 -1.20 -1.85 5.83
C CYS A 151 0.07 -1.46 5.05
N THR A 152 0.01 -0.35 4.31
CA THR A 152 1.13 0.14 3.48
C THR A 152 2.26 0.79 4.27
N THR A 153 2.14 0.89 5.60
CA THR A 153 3.26 1.28 6.49
C THR A 153 4.40 0.27 6.43
N CYS A 154 4.06 -1.02 6.28
CA CYS A 154 5.01 -2.12 6.11
C CYS A 154 4.94 -2.70 4.69
N HIS A 155 3.73 -2.89 4.16
CA HIS A 155 3.48 -3.43 2.82
C HIS A 155 3.53 -2.33 1.75
N SER A 156 4.57 -1.51 1.81
CA SER A 156 4.68 -0.29 1.03
C SER A 156 4.97 -0.56 -0.45
N GLY A 157 5.58 -1.69 -0.75
CA GLY A 157 6.03 -2.08 -2.09
C GLY A 157 5.18 -3.13 -2.81
N VAL A 158 4.03 -3.55 -2.27
CA VAL A 158 3.27 -4.75 -2.74
C VAL A 158 3.11 -4.84 -4.25
N VAL A 159 2.87 -3.70 -4.91
CA VAL A 159 2.62 -3.60 -6.35
C VAL A 159 3.73 -2.85 -7.09
N HIS A 160 4.48 -2.00 -6.39
CA HIS A 160 5.36 -1.00 -7.00
C HIS A 160 6.85 -1.16 -6.67
N ASP A 161 7.22 -2.25 -5.99
CA ASP A 161 8.62 -2.65 -5.79
C ASP A 161 8.85 -4.06 -6.37
N GLU A 162 10.13 -4.43 -6.47
CA GLU A 162 10.52 -5.76 -6.95
C GLU A 162 10.75 -6.72 -5.76
N PRO A 163 10.42 -8.01 -5.92
CA PRO A 163 10.80 -9.02 -4.95
C PRO A 163 12.32 -9.06 -4.78
N ILE A 164 12.76 -9.16 -3.53
CA ILE A 164 14.18 -9.19 -3.20
C ILE A 164 14.63 -10.64 -3.06
N LYS A 165 15.92 -10.94 -3.27
CA LYS A 165 16.56 -12.18 -2.78
C LYS A 165 15.86 -13.51 -3.17
N GLY A 166 15.19 -13.53 -4.33
CA GLY A 166 14.52 -14.72 -4.86
C GLY A 166 13.16 -15.03 -4.22
N TYR A 167 12.58 -14.12 -3.42
CA TYR A 167 11.18 -14.30 -2.98
C TYR A 167 10.23 -14.22 -4.18
N PRO A 168 9.13 -14.97 -4.15
CA PRO A 168 8.14 -14.93 -5.22
C PRO A 168 7.31 -13.63 -5.22
N ILE A 169 7.31 -12.89 -4.11
CA ILE A 169 6.54 -11.65 -3.92
C ILE A 169 7.35 -10.61 -3.14
N VAL A 170 6.93 -9.35 -3.24
CA VAL A 170 7.45 -8.28 -2.39
C VAL A 170 7.05 -8.53 -0.94
N ILE A 171 8.03 -8.56 -0.05
CA ILE A 171 7.84 -8.68 1.39
C ILE A 171 8.25 -7.37 2.08
N PRO A 172 7.58 -6.96 3.17
CA PRO A 172 8.06 -5.87 4.01
C PRO A 172 9.49 -6.13 4.44
N ARG A 173 10.33 -5.09 4.48
CA ARG A 173 11.69 -5.26 4.97
C ARG A 173 11.65 -5.49 6.49
N GLY A 174 12.18 -6.64 6.90
CA GLY A 174 12.59 -6.92 8.28
C GLY A 174 14.12 -6.94 8.37
N HIS A 175 14.66 -6.77 9.59
CA HIS A 175 16.08 -6.91 9.98
C HIS A 175 17.10 -6.85 8.83
N VAL A 176 17.18 -5.71 8.16
CA VAL A 176 18.11 -5.48 7.03
C VAL A 176 19.56 -5.67 7.46
N SER A 177 19.84 -5.51 8.76
CA SER A 177 21.16 -5.75 9.37
C SER A 177 21.52 -7.23 9.57
N ALA A 178 20.55 -8.16 9.54
CA ALA A 178 20.79 -9.60 9.73
C ALA A 178 20.83 -10.38 8.41
N ASP A 179 20.39 -9.76 7.31
CA ASP A 179 20.37 -10.39 6.00
C ASP A 179 21.68 -10.02 5.27
N SER A 180 22.66 -10.92 5.36
CA SER A 180 24.06 -10.78 4.90
C SER A 180 24.25 -10.47 3.40
N ARG A 181 23.18 -10.27 2.65
CA ARG A 181 23.20 -9.90 1.22
C ARG A 181 22.84 -8.43 1.04
N SER A 182 23.72 -7.67 0.39
CA SER A 182 23.42 -6.30 -0.04
C SER A 182 22.20 -6.29 -0.97
N TRP A 183 21.30 -5.34 -0.74
CA TRP A 183 20.18 -5.05 -1.63
C TRP A 183 19.91 -3.56 -1.58
N HIS A 184 19.67 -2.97 -2.75
CA HIS A 184 19.31 -1.58 -2.91
C HIS A 184 18.01 -1.49 -3.70
N PRO A 185 17.05 -0.66 -3.26
CA PRO A 185 15.83 -0.44 -4.04
C PRO A 185 16.20 0.20 -5.39
N ASN A 186 15.47 -0.20 -6.43
CA ASN A 186 15.60 0.34 -7.78
C ASN A 186 14.91 1.70 -7.91
N HIS A 187 15.31 2.63 -7.05
CA HIS A 187 14.82 4.01 -6.98
C HIS A 187 16.01 4.96 -6.80
N PRO A 188 16.00 6.14 -7.43
CA PRO A 188 17.08 7.13 -7.31
C PRO A 188 17.38 7.52 -5.86
N ASP A 189 18.64 7.82 -5.56
CA ASP A 189 19.06 8.36 -4.26
C ASP A 189 18.30 9.66 -3.93
N GLY A 190 17.84 9.78 -2.68
CA GLY A 190 17.06 10.93 -2.21
C GLY A 190 15.58 10.93 -2.60
N SER A 191 15.12 9.98 -3.43
CA SER A 191 13.70 9.90 -3.82
C SER A 191 12.81 9.41 -2.67
N TYR A 192 11.54 9.84 -2.70
CA TYR A 192 10.55 9.39 -1.72
C TYR A 192 10.34 7.87 -1.78
N LEU A 193 10.24 7.29 -2.99
CA LEU A 193 10.04 5.85 -3.15
C LEU A 193 11.23 5.03 -2.62
N ARG A 194 12.46 5.52 -2.79
CA ARG A 194 13.64 4.91 -2.16
C ARG A 194 13.54 4.91 -0.64
N ALA A 195 13.25 6.07 -0.03
CA ALA A 195 13.11 6.18 1.42
C ALA A 195 12.03 5.24 1.96
N ARG A 196 10.89 5.16 1.26
CA ARG A 196 9.79 4.24 1.57
C ARG A 196 10.24 2.78 1.48
N ALA A 197 10.93 2.37 0.42
CA ALA A 197 11.41 1.01 0.22
C ALA A 197 12.47 0.55 1.25
N LEU A 198 13.12 1.51 1.92
CA LEU A 198 14.11 1.23 2.95
C LEU A 198 13.52 1.07 4.36
N ASN A 199 12.25 1.43 4.59
CA ASN A 199 11.58 1.35 5.89
C ASN A 199 11.58 -0.09 6.46
N ASP A 200 11.80 -0.20 7.77
CA ASP A 200 11.78 -1.48 8.49
C ASP A 200 11.07 -1.37 9.86
N CYS A 201 11.11 -2.47 10.63
CA CYS A 201 10.51 -2.58 11.96
C CYS A 201 11.10 -1.56 12.97
N PHE A 202 12.38 -1.22 12.84
CA PHE A 202 13.10 -0.41 13.83
C PHE A 202 12.75 1.07 13.80
N ARG A 203 12.00 1.53 12.79
CA ARG A 203 11.39 2.86 12.77
C ARG A 203 10.40 3.07 13.92
N CYS A 204 9.76 2.00 14.39
CA CYS A 204 8.84 2.03 15.53
C CYS A 204 9.35 1.21 16.71
N HIS A 205 10.13 0.15 16.47
CA HIS A 205 10.82 -0.61 17.51
C HIS A 205 12.21 -0.03 17.72
N ASP A 206 12.28 1.19 18.25
CA ASP A 206 13.53 1.93 18.44
C ASP A 206 14.01 1.97 19.90
N GLY A 207 13.27 1.35 20.82
CA GLY A 207 13.52 1.44 22.26
C GLY A 207 13.08 2.77 22.88
N LYS A 208 12.39 3.64 22.12
CA LYS A 208 11.87 4.93 22.59
C LYS A 208 10.36 5.04 22.43
N ALA A 209 9.82 4.59 21.30
CA ALA A 209 8.39 4.60 21.05
C ALA A 209 7.66 3.73 22.07
N GLN A 210 6.42 4.12 22.40
CA GLN A 210 5.62 3.42 23.40
C GLN A 210 4.24 3.07 22.86
N TYR A 211 3.68 1.98 23.38
CA TYR A 211 2.30 1.57 23.17
C TYR A 211 1.72 1.08 24.50
N ARG A 212 0.61 1.70 24.94
CA ARG A 212 -0.04 1.41 26.23
C ARG A 212 0.93 1.41 27.42
N GLY A 213 1.81 2.41 27.47
CA GLY A 213 2.81 2.57 28.54
C GLY A 213 3.97 1.56 28.52
N LYS A 214 4.06 0.71 27.49
CA LYS A 214 5.21 -0.19 27.27
C LYS A 214 6.08 0.31 26.14
N THR A 215 7.38 0.34 26.35
CA THR A 215 8.36 0.65 25.31
C THR A 215 8.37 -0.45 24.26
N LEU A 216 8.39 -0.06 22.99
CA LEU A 216 8.61 -0.93 21.85
C LEU A 216 10.11 -1.21 21.75
N ASP A 217 10.56 -2.26 22.44
CA ASP A 217 11.96 -2.63 22.49
C ASP A 217 12.41 -3.44 21.25
N ARG A 218 13.73 -3.69 21.20
CA ARG A 218 14.43 -4.43 20.15
C ARG A 218 14.89 -5.81 20.59
N LYS A 219 14.35 -6.33 21.68
CA LYS A 219 14.76 -7.64 22.18
C LYS A 219 14.31 -8.72 21.20
N CYS A 220 15.07 -9.81 21.12
CA CYS A 220 14.81 -10.87 20.15
C CYS A 220 13.41 -11.48 20.36
N GLU A 221 13.04 -11.67 21.62
CA GLU A 221 11.76 -12.25 22.07
C GLU A 221 10.54 -11.38 21.75
N THR A 222 10.74 -10.09 21.47
CA THR A 222 9.67 -9.18 21.05
C THR A 222 9.16 -9.53 19.64
N CYS A 223 10.05 -10.07 18.80
CA CYS A 223 9.77 -10.36 17.39
C CYS A 223 9.82 -11.86 17.05
N HIS A 224 10.58 -12.65 17.80
CA HIS A 224 10.84 -14.06 17.52
C HIS A 224 10.27 -14.95 18.63
N ILE A 225 9.98 -16.21 18.28
CA ILE A 225 9.34 -17.17 19.18
C ILE A 225 10.36 -17.60 20.24
N PRO A 226 10.17 -17.27 21.54
CA PRO A 226 11.20 -17.44 22.57
C PRO A 226 11.77 -18.86 22.65
N GLU A 227 10.90 -19.87 22.56
CA GLU A 227 11.29 -21.28 22.63
C GLU A 227 12.19 -21.70 21.47
N LYS A 228 12.06 -21.04 20.31
CA LYS A 228 12.87 -21.30 19.12
C LYS A 228 14.20 -20.56 19.12
N ILE A 229 14.26 -19.39 19.78
CA ILE A 229 15.51 -18.62 19.93
C ILE A 229 16.53 -19.46 20.68
N SER A 230 16.16 -19.99 21.84
CA SER A 230 17.04 -20.83 22.66
C SER A 230 17.48 -22.09 21.93
N GLY A 231 16.57 -22.73 21.18
CA GLY A 231 16.91 -23.90 20.35
C GLY A 231 17.92 -23.59 19.24
N SER A 232 17.78 -22.46 18.54
CA SER A 232 18.70 -22.06 17.46
C SER A 232 20.11 -21.71 17.94
N LEU A 233 20.26 -21.27 19.19
CA LEU A 233 21.56 -20.97 19.81
C LEU A 233 22.27 -22.21 20.35
N LEU A 234 21.60 -23.36 20.45
CA LEU A 234 22.17 -24.62 20.95
C LEU A 234 22.80 -25.48 19.84
N PHE A 235 22.59 -25.14 18.57
CA PHE A 235 23.08 -25.87 17.40
C PHE A 235 24.08 -25.07 16.53
N ASN A 236 24.59 -23.96 17.06
CA ASN A 236 25.70 -23.19 16.49
C ASN A 236 26.93 -23.32 17.39
#